data_AF-K2IL91-F1
#
_entry.id   AF-K2IL91-F1
#
_cell.length_a   1.000
_cell.length_b   1.000
_cell.length_c   1.000
_cell.angle_alpha   90.00
_cell.angle_beta   90.00
_cell.angle_gamma   90.00
#
_symmetry.space_group_name_H-M   'P 1'
#
loop_
_entity.id
_entity.type
_entity.pdbx_description
1 polymer ?
#
loop_
_entity_poly.entity_id
_entity_poly.type
_entity_poly.pdbx_seq_one_letter_code
_entity_poly.pdbx_strand_id
1 'polypeptide(L)'
;MTEYYIPGAVPEFVRTGQAFTLAGVQYPRKWLALAGAGDLASVGAVAKPSPGPDETVEQGESGWVVRAMTAPELDARDDAEAADFAAAVVAAHAAIDAGAGAARASLLTMVAGQEMTYLRKEDQAKAYLADGDPDDADYPLLQASIGADAFPAGHPNAGQLVETVADAAAVVMLVSAAWLDLGSKIEKIRLRGKRLVTVAPDASGVAAAVAWSQAAYAAALAGDPLPAEPE
;
A
#
# COMPACT_ATOMS: atom_id res chain seq x y z
N MET A 1 35.40 24.27 11.37
CA MET A 1 35.54 22.88 11.82
C MET A 1 35.54 22.95 13.34
N THR A 2 34.37 22.82 13.95
CA THR A 2 34.20 22.90 15.41
C THR A 2 33.99 21.45 15.85
N GLU A 3 35.06 20.77 16.23
CA GLU A 3 35.00 19.44 16.81
C GLU A 3 34.37 19.54 18.20
N TYR A 4 33.18 18.97 18.38
CA TYR A 4 32.64 18.74 19.71
C TYR A 4 33.29 17.47 20.27
N TYR A 5 34.42 17.66 20.93
CA TYR A 5 35.04 16.63 21.76
C TYR A 5 34.16 16.42 23.00
N ILE A 6 33.58 15.23 23.15
CA ILE A 6 32.97 14.77 24.42
C ILE A 6 34.09 14.09 25.20
N PRO A 7 34.64 14.69 26.28
CA PRO A 7 35.74 14.09 27.01
C PRO A 7 35.31 12.80 27.68
N GLY A 8 36.09 11.74 27.48
CA GLY A 8 36.12 10.57 28.34
C GLY A 8 36.67 10.94 29.72
N ALA A 9 35.88 11.63 30.53
CA ALA A 9 36.18 11.80 31.95
C ALA A 9 35.79 10.48 32.64
N VAL A 10 36.78 9.64 32.94
CA VAL A 10 36.62 8.61 33.97
C VAL A 10 36.32 9.36 35.27
N PRO A 11 35.13 9.23 35.87
CA PRO A 11 34.82 9.99 37.07
C PRO A 11 35.73 9.52 38.20
N GLU A 12 36.54 10.43 38.73
CA GLU A 12 37.32 10.18 39.94
C GLU A 12 36.32 10.06 41.11
N PHE A 13 36.11 8.83 41.57
CA PHE A 13 35.17 8.54 42.66
C PHE A 13 35.76 9.01 43.99
N VAL A 14 35.49 10.26 44.35
CA VAL A 14 35.81 10.77 45.69
C VAL A 14 34.84 10.18 46.71
N ARG A 15 35.31 9.21 47.51
CA ARG A 15 34.54 8.64 48.63
C ARG A 15 34.51 9.62 49.79
N THR A 16 33.49 10.46 49.87
CA THR A 16 33.15 11.21 51.08
C THR A 16 31.79 10.78 51.62
N GLY A 17 31.82 10.01 52.71
CA GLY A 17 30.81 9.97 53.77
C GLY A 17 29.38 9.53 53.46
N GLN A 18 28.64 10.18 52.55
CA GLN A 18 27.17 10.07 52.50
C GLN A 18 26.52 10.18 51.11
N ALA A 19 27.26 10.49 50.05
CA ALA A 19 26.73 10.58 48.68
C ALA A 19 27.81 10.23 47.64
N PHE A 20 27.42 9.96 46.41
CA PHE A 20 28.34 9.89 45.28
C PHE A 20 27.95 10.92 44.22
N THR A 21 28.95 11.41 43.49
CA THR A 21 28.77 12.43 42.46
C THR A 21 29.08 11.82 41.10
N LEU A 22 28.15 11.93 40.15
CA LEU A 22 28.37 11.57 38.75
C LEU A 22 28.12 12.82 37.91
N ALA A 23 29.12 13.25 37.13
CA ALA A 23 29.05 14.46 36.29
C ALA A 23 28.56 15.73 37.05
N GLY A 24 28.98 15.89 38.31
CA GLY A 24 28.62 17.06 39.13
C GLY A 24 27.26 16.99 39.84
N VAL A 25 26.46 15.94 39.60
CA VAL A 25 25.17 15.72 40.28
C VAL A 25 25.33 14.74 41.44
N GLN A 26 24.82 15.11 42.62
CA GLN A 26 24.95 14.34 43.85
C GLN A 26 23.75 13.41 44.04
N TYR A 27 24.00 12.10 44.09
CA TYR A 27 22.95 11.08 44.19
C TYR A 27 22.87 10.44 45.58
N PRO A 28 21.65 10.12 46.08
CA PRO A 28 21.49 9.42 47.34
C PRO A 28 21.88 7.94 47.23
N ARG A 29 22.58 7.42 48.24
CA ARG A 29 23.14 6.06 48.28
C ARG A 29 22.15 4.92 47.99
N LYS A 30 20.85 5.12 48.25
CA LYS A 30 19.79 4.12 47.97
C LYS A 30 19.63 3.80 46.47
N TRP A 31 20.12 4.67 45.58
CA TRP A 31 20.11 4.42 44.13
C TRP A 31 21.19 3.42 43.67
N LEU A 32 22.24 3.19 44.47
CA LEU A 32 23.25 2.16 44.19
C LEU A 32 22.70 0.72 44.32
N ALA A 33 21.62 0.51 45.08
CA ALA A 33 21.06 -0.83 45.26
C ALA A 33 20.26 -1.34 44.04
N LEU A 34 19.90 -0.46 43.10
CA LEU A 34 19.24 -0.81 41.84
C LEU A 34 20.24 -1.17 40.73
N ALA A 35 21.50 -0.76 40.88
CA ALA A 35 22.61 -1.24 40.04
C ALA A 35 23.21 -2.48 40.71
N GLY A 36 22.58 -3.64 40.49
CA GLY A 36 23.06 -4.92 41.03
C GLY A 36 24.54 -5.15 40.70
N ALA A 37 25.24 -5.84 41.61
CA ALA A 37 26.67 -6.19 41.52
C ALA A 37 27.00 -7.22 40.41
N GLY A 38 26.40 -7.06 39.24
CA GLY A 38 26.79 -7.71 38.00
C GLY A 38 27.84 -6.84 37.30
N ASP A 39 29.05 -7.35 37.27
CA ASP A 39 30.15 -7.01 36.35
C ASP A 39 30.21 -5.56 35.83
N LEU A 40 30.86 -4.67 36.60
CA LEU A 40 31.18 -3.30 36.17
C LEU A 40 32.10 -3.25 34.94
N ALA A 41 32.69 -4.37 34.50
CA ALA A 41 33.41 -4.46 33.23
C ALA A 41 32.50 -4.36 32.00
N SER A 42 31.18 -4.48 32.18
CA SER A 42 30.18 -4.35 31.12
C SER A 42 29.58 -2.94 30.98
N VAL A 43 29.98 -1.97 31.81
CA VAL A 43 29.41 -0.60 31.85
C VAL A 43 30.02 0.34 30.78
N GLY A 44 30.92 -0.15 29.93
CA GLY A 44 31.74 0.67 29.03
C GLY A 44 31.19 0.96 27.63
N ALA A 45 30.06 0.39 27.23
CA ALA A 45 29.51 0.65 25.90
C ALA A 45 28.77 2.01 25.90
N VAL A 46 29.48 3.07 25.52
CA VAL A 46 28.84 4.36 25.22
C VAL A 46 27.82 4.14 24.12
N ALA A 47 26.56 4.45 24.39
CA ALA A 47 25.48 4.33 23.41
C ALA A 47 25.81 5.18 22.18
N LYS A 48 25.53 4.64 20.99
CA LYS A 48 25.70 5.38 19.73
C LYS A 48 24.82 6.63 19.78
N PRO A 49 25.38 7.85 19.65
CA PRO A 49 24.58 9.06 19.60
C PRO A 49 23.72 9.06 18.33
N SER A 50 22.55 9.71 18.40
CA SER A 50 21.76 10.01 17.20
C SER A 50 22.35 11.23 16.50
N PRO A 51 22.75 11.14 15.23
CA PRO A 51 23.17 12.31 14.47
C PRO A 51 22.00 13.28 14.24
N GLY A 52 22.30 14.57 14.12
CA GLY A 52 21.42 15.53 13.46
C GLY A 52 21.27 15.26 11.95
N PRO A 53 20.39 16.01 11.25
CA PRO A 53 20.09 15.76 9.84
C PRO A 53 21.33 15.82 8.94
N ASP A 54 22.26 16.73 9.23
CA ASP A 54 23.48 16.96 8.43
C ASP A 54 24.74 16.45 9.15
N GLU A 55 24.59 15.43 10.00
CA GLU A 55 25.69 14.83 10.75
C GLU A 55 25.82 13.34 10.45
N THR A 56 27.06 12.84 10.48
CA THR A 56 27.34 11.39 10.46
C THR A 56 27.91 10.96 11.81
N VAL A 57 27.58 9.73 12.22
CA VAL A 57 28.16 9.09 13.41
C VAL A 57 29.02 7.91 13.00
N GLU A 58 30.31 8.03 13.24
CA GLU A 58 31.32 7.05 12.89
C GLU A 58 31.94 6.45 14.18
N GLN A 59 32.32 5.17 14.13
CA GLN A 59 33.01 4.53 15.26
C GLN A 59 34.51 4.77 15.15
N GLY A 60 35.07 5.58 16.05
CA GLY A 60 36.50 5.83 16.17
C GLY A 60 37.16 4.95 17.24
N GLU A 61 38.50 5.03 17.32
CA GLU A 61 39.31 4.25 18.27
C GLU A 61 38.97 4.53 19.75
N SER A 62 38.48 5.73 20.05
CA SER A 62 38.16 6.19 21.42
C SER A 62 36.66 6.35 21.70
N GLY A 63 35.78 5.93 20.78
CA GLY A 63 34.33 6.06 20.91
C GLY A 63 33.63 6.54 19.65
N TRP A 64 32.38 6.96 19.78
CA TRP A 64 31.60 7.50 18.66
C TRP A 64 31.98 8.96 18.37
N VAL A 65 32.23 9.26 17.10
CA VAL A 65 32.51 10.62 16.62
C VAL A 65 31.32 11.09 15.79
N VAL A 66 30.76 12.25 16.15
CA VAL A 66 29.74 12.96 15.39
C VAL A 66 30.45 14.05 14.60
N ARG A 67 30.29 14.09 13.27
CA ARG A 67 30.82 15.18 12.44
C ARG A 67 29.76 15.71 11.50
N ALA A 68 29.89 16.98 11.15
CA ALA A 68 29.12 17.57 10.07
C ALA A 68 29.46 16.86 8.74
N MET A 69 28.43 16.59 7.95
CA MET A 69 28.56 16.13 6.58
C MET A 69 29.23 17.21 5.73
N THR A 70 30.06 16.80 4.80
CA THR A 70 30.62 17.68 3.76
C THR A 70 29.56 17.94 2.68
N ALA A 71 29.71 19.01 1.91
CA ALA A 71 28.76 19.31 0.81
C ALA A 71 28.58 18.13 -0.18
N PRO A 72 29.65 17.43 -0.64
CA PRO A 72 29.47 16.25 -1.48
C PRO A 72 28.73 15.08 -0.81
N GLU A 73 28.82 14.94 0.52
CA GLU A 73 28.08 13.91 1.27
C GLU A 73 26.58 14.27 1.38
N LEU A 74 26.26 15.55 1.54
CA LEU A 74 24.87 16.04 1.53
C LEU A 74 24.25 15.86 0.14
N ASP A 75 24.95 16.26 -0.93
CA ASP A 75 24.49 16.06 -2.31
C ASP A 75 24.21 14.58 -2.61
N ALA A 76 25.12 13.68 -2.19
CA ALA A 76 24.94 12.23 -2.38
C ALA A 76 23.76 11.65 -1.58
N ARG A 77 23.47 12.18 -0.39
CA ARG A 77 22.28 11.81 0.40
C ARG A 77 21.01 12.24 -0.32
N ASP A 78 20.96 13.50 -0.75
CA ASP A 78 19.79 14.07 -1.42
C ASP A 78 19.51 13.33 -2.75
N ASP A 79 20.55 12.98 -3.51
CA ASP A 79 20.44 12.13 -4.71
C ASP A 79 19.89 10.72 -4.39
N ALA A 80 20.35 10.12 -3.28
CA ALA A 80 19.86 8.81 -2.85
C ALA A 80 18.39 8.88 -2.40
N GLU A 81 18.00 9.91 -1.64
CA GLU A 81 16.61 10.15 -1.23
C GLU A 81 15.69 10.37 -2.44
N ALA A 82 16.15 11.13 -3.45
CA ALA A 82 15.42 11.33 -4.69
C ALA A 82 15.25 10.01 -5.48
N ALA A 83 16.29 9.17 -5.52
CA ALA A 83 16.23 7.86 -6.16
C ALA A 83 15.26 6.91 -5.44
N ASP A 84 15.28 6.88 -4.11
CA ASP A 84 14.37 6.08 -3.29
C ASP A 84 12.91 6.54 -3.45
N PHE A 85 12.68 7.86 -3.48
CA PHE A 85 11.36 8.41 -3.75
C PHE A 85 10.85 8.02 -5.15
N ALA A 86 11.69 8.13 -6.18
CA ALA A 86 11.34 7.70 -7.53
C ALA A 86 11.00 6.20 -7.60
N ALA A 87 11.76 5.35 -6.89
CA ALA A 87 11.46 3.93 -6.79
C ALA A 87 10.11 3.67 -6.09
N ALA A 88 9.80 4.41 -5.03
CA ALA A 88 8.52 4.32 -4.33
C ALA A 88 7.32 4.69 -5.24
N VAL A 89 7.46 5.72 -6.08
CA VAL A 89 6.44 6.12 -7.07
C VAL A 89 6.16 4.98 -8.06
N VAL A 90 7.21 4.36 -8.62
CA VAL A 90 7.06 3.24 -9.57
C VAL A 90 6.38 2.04 -8.90
N ALA A 91 6.82 1.67 -7.70
CA ALA A 91 6.22 0.58 -6.94
C ALA A 91 4.74 0.84 -6.62
N ALA A 92 4.40 2.08 -6.25
CA ALA A 92 3.02 2.48 -5.97
C ALA A 92 2.12 2.39 -7.20
N HIS A 93 2.57 2.83 -8.37
CA HIS A 93 1.82 2.66 -9.63
C HIS A 93 1.54 1.19 -9.94
N ALA A 94 2.56 0.33 -9.80
CA ALA A 94 2.40 -1.11 -10.00
C ALA A 94 1.41 -1.72 -9.00
N ALA A 95 1.45 -1.32 -7.72
CA ALA A 95 0.51 -1.78 -6.71
C ALA A 95 -0.93 -1.37 -7.01
N ILE A 96 -1.15 -0.14 -7.51
CA ILE A 96 -2.48 0.35 -7.88
C ILE A 96 -3.04 -0.39 -9.10
N ASP A 97 -2.20 -0.66 -10.10
CA ASP A 97 -2.58 -1.44 -11.29
C ASP A 97 -2.88 -2.90 -10.89
N ALA A 98 -2.08 -3.49 -10.00
CA ALA A 98 -2.34 -4.83 -9.45
C ALA A 98 -3.65 -4.88 -8.65
N GLY A 99 -3.95 -3.86 -7.84
CA GLY A 99 -5.23 -3.74 -7.11
C GLY A 99 -6.43 -3.67 -8.06
N ALA A 100 -6.33 -2.90 -9.15
CA ALA A 100 -7.37 -2.85 -10.18
C ALA A 100 -7.56 -4.23 -10.85
N GLY A 101 -6.46 -4.92 -11.15
CA GLY A 101 -6.48 -6.27 -11.70
C GLY A 101 -7.16 -7.27 -10.76
N ALA A 102 -6.81 -7.27 -9.48
CA ALA A 102 -7.42 -8.11 -8.46
C ALA A 102 -8.93 -7.84 -8.31
N ALA A 103 -9.35 -6.57 -8.29
CA ALA A 103 -10.76 -6.19 -8.20
C ALA A 103 -11.57 -6.64 -9.42
N ARG A 104 -10.98 -6.62 -10.63
CA ARG A 104 -11.63 -7.18 -11.83
C ARG A 104 -11.71 -8.71 -11.76
N ALA A 105 -10.62 -9.36 -11.36
CA ALA A 105 -10.54 -10.81 -11.27
C ALA A 105 -11.48 -11.42 -10.22
N SER A 106 -11.85 -10.69 -9.16
CA SER A 106 -12.83 -11.19 -8.18
C SER A 106 -14.26 -11.30 -8.73
N LEU A 107 -14.52 -10.74 -9.91
CA LEU A 107 -15.85 -10.67 -10.52
C LEU A 107 -15.97 -11.50 -11.80
N LEU A 108 -14.83 -11.95 -12.33
CA LEU A 108 -14.74 -12.71 -13.57
C LEU A 108 -14.18 -14.10 -13.27
N THR A 109 -14.70 -15.10 -13.96
CA THR A 109 -13.98 -16.38 -14.03
C THR A 109 -12.85 -16.21 -15.04
N MET A 110 -11.62 -16.22 -14.54
CA MET A 110 -10.44 -16.05 -15.39
C MET A 110 -10.07 -17.40 -16.02
N VAL A 111 -10.53 -17.65 -17.25
CA VAL A 111 -10.07 -18.77 -18.08
C VAL A 111 -9.45 -18.20 -19.35
N ALA A 112 -8.25 -18.70 -19.70
CA ALA A 112 -7.55 -18.26 -20.90
C ALA A 112 -8.44 -18.42 -22.15
N GLY A 113 -8.62 -17.33 -22.90
CA GLY A 113 -9.46 -17.29 -24.10
C GLY A 113 -10.95 -17.03 -23.86
N GLN A 114 -11.42 -16.95 -22.61
CA GLN A 114 -12.83 -16.74 -22.30
C GLN A 114 -13.30 -15.28 -22.48
N GLU A 115 -12.37 -14.32 -22.41
CA GLU A 115 -12.65 -12.89 -22.60
C GLU A 115 -13.35 -12.60 -23.94
N MET A 116 -12.85 -13.20 -25.02
CA MET A 116 -13.47 -13.07 -26.34
C MET A 116 -14.85 -13.72 -26.39
N THR A 117 -15.07 -14.82 -25.66
CA THR A 117 -16.38 -15.45 -25.55
C THR A 117 -17.37 -14.51 -24.87
N TYR A 118 -16.98 -13.82 -23.79
CA TYR A 118 -17.85 -12.85 -23.12
C TYR A 118 -18.23 -11.69 -24.02
N LEU A 119 -17.27 -11.11 -24.76
CA LEU A 119 -17.54 -10.04 -25.71
C LEU A 119 -18.49 -10.50 -26.83
N ARG A 120 -18.26 -11.68 -27.39
CA ARG A 120 -19.14 -12.25 -28.43
C ARG A 120 -20.53 -12.58 -27.92
N LYS A 121 -20.65 -13.03 -26.67
CA LYS A 121 -21.94 -13.30 -26.03
C LYS A 121 -22.72 -12.01 -25.82
N GLU A 122 -22.05 -10.94 -25.41
CA GLU A 122 -22.64 -9.60 -25.32
C GLU A 122 -23.09 -9.07 -26.69
N ASP A 123 -22.27 -9.21 -27.73
CA ASP A 123 -22.64 -8.83 -29.10
C ASP A 123 -23.89 -9.59 -29.57
N GLN A 124 -23.95 -10.92 -29.34
CA GLN A 124 -25.13 -11.73 -29.65
C GLN A 124 -26.36 -11.27 -28.87
N ALA A 125 -26.24 -11.00 -27.57
CA ALA A 125 -27.36 -10.51 -26.76
C ALA A 125 -27.91 -9.17 -27.27
N LYS A 126 -27.03 -8.22 -27.63
CA LYS A 126 -27.43 -6.94 -28.22
C LYS A 126 -28.17 -7.14 -29.54
N ALA A 127 -27.65 -7.99 -30.42
CA ALA A 127 -28.27 -8.28 -31.71
C ALA A 127 -29.63 -8.98 -31.56
N TYR A 128 -29.73 -9.98 -30.67
CA TYR A 128 -30.97 -10.70 -30.38
C TYR A 128 -32.07 -9.75 -29.90
N LEU A 129 -31.76 -8.86 -28.96
CA LEU A 129 -32.73 -7.92 -28.40
C LEU A 129 -33.10 -6.76 -29.34
N ALA A 130 -32.30 -6.51 -30.37
CA ALA A 130 -32.57 -5.50 -31.39
C ALA A 130 -33.35 -6.07 -32.59
N ASP A 131 -33.38 -7.38 -32.75
CA ASP A 131 -34.15 -8.07 -33.78
C ASP A 131 -35.63 -8.14 -33.37
N GLY A 132 -36.52 -7.81 -34.31
CA GLY A 132 -37.96 -7.87 -34.08
C GLY A 132 -38.54 -9.30 -34.17
N ASP A 133 -37.81 -10.22 -34.80
CA ASP A 133 -38.19 -11.62 -34.97
C ASP A 133 -36.93 -12.51 -35.04
N PRO A 134 -36.14 -12.58 -33.94
CA PRO A 134 -34.86 -13.31 -33.94
C PRO A 134 -35.07 -14.82 -34.13
N ASP A 135 -34.20 -15.44 -34.94
CA ASP A 135 -34.03 -16.90 -34.97
C ASP A 135 -32.98 -17.31 -33.93
N ASP A 136 -33.40 -18.06 -32.91
CA ASP A 136 -32.52 -18.61 -31.88
C ASP A 136 -31.26 -19.28 -32.44
N ALA A 137 -31.35 -19.93 -33.62
CA ALA A 137 -30.23 -20.64 -34.26
C ALA A 137 -29.05 -19.74 -34.64
N ASP A 138 -29.29 -18.45 -34.81
CA ASP A 138 -28.26 -17.46 -35.18
C ASP A 138 -27.42 -17.02 -33.96
N TYR A 139 -27.79 -17.43 -32.74
CA TYR A 139 -27.16 -17.00 -31.49
C TYR A 139 -26.63 -18.17 -30.63
N PRO A 140 -25.67 -18.96 -31.15
CA PRO A 140 -25.23 -20.20 -30.52
C PRO A 140 -24.58 -20.03 -29.13
N LEU A 141 -24.00 -18.87 -28.80
CA LEU A 141 -23.43 -18.64 -27.45
C LEU A 141 -24.52 -18.36 -26.42
N LEU A 142 -25.64 -17.78 -26.84
CA LEU A 142 -26.82 -17.62 -25.99
C LEU A 142 -27.53 -18.95 -25.80
N GLN A 143 -27.71 -19.74 -26.87
CA GLN A 143 -28.24 -21.10 -26.76
C GLN A 143 -27.44 -21.96 -25.78
N ALA A 144 -26.11 -21.90 -25.83
CA ALA A 144 -25.23 -22.63 -24.92
C ALA A 144 -25.40 -22.26 -23.43
N SER A 145 -26.13 -21.17 -23.14
CA SER A 145 -26.40 -20.70 -21.76
C SER A 145 -27.64 -21.34 -21.15
N ILE A 146 -28.55 -21.88 -21.98
CA ILE A 146 -29.81 -22.46 -21.53
C ILE A 146 -29.51 -23.66 -20.64
N GLY A 147 -30.11 -23.67 -19.44
CA GLY A 147 -29.89 -24.70 -18.43
C GLY A 147 -28.49 -24.68 -17.76
N ALA A 148 -27.64 -23.72 -18.09
CA ALA A 148 -26.29 -23.59 -17.52
C ALA A 148 -26.14 -22.30 -16.70
N ASP A 149 -26.55 -21.16 -17.26
CA ASP A 149 -26.50 -19.88 -16.57
C ASP A 149 -27.72 -19.70 -15.67
N ALA A 150 -27.55 -18.96 -14.58
CA ALA A 150 -28.61 -18.62 -13.64
C ALA A 150 -28.86 -17.12 -13.61
N PHE A 151 -30.09 -16.72 -13.28
CA PHE A 151 -30.42 -15.32 -13.07
C PHE A 151 -29.63 -14.75 -11.87
N PRO A 152 -29.03 -13.56 -12.00
CA PRO A 152 -28.23 -12.97 -10.93
C PRO A 152 -29.09 -12.52 -9.75
N ALA A 153 -28.43 -12.26 -8.61
CA ALA A 153 -29.07 -11.67 -7.44
C ALA A 153 -29.77 -10.34 -7.79
N GLY A 154 -30.94 -10.11 -7.19
CA GLY A 154 -31.76 -8.91 -7.46
C GLY A 154 -32.71 -9.04 -8.65
N HIS A 155 -32.61 -10.09 -9.48
CA HIS A 155 -33.61 -10.42 -10.50
C HIS A 155 -34.82 -11.15 -9.86
N PRO A 156 -36.07 -10.98 -10.35
CA PRO A 156 -37.24 -11.71 -9.83
C PRO A 156 -37.09 -13.24 -9.82
N ASN A 157 -36.29 -13.77 -10.75
CA ASN A 157 -36.01 -15.21 -10.90
C ASN A 157 -34.62 -15.61 -10.35
N ALA A 158 -34.00 -14.80 -9.48
CA ALA A 158 -32.64 -15.02 -8.99
C ALA A 158 -32.40 -16.47 -8.53
N GLY A 159 -31.29 -17.07 -9.00
CA GLY A 159 -30.91 -18.45 -8.69
C GLY A 159 -31.61 -19.53 -9.51
N GLN A 160 -32.63 -19.19 -10.30
CA GLN A 160 -33.21 -20.10 -11.31
C GLN A 160 -32.32 -20.13 -12.55
N LEU A 161 -32.33 -21.26 -13.26
CA LEU A 161 -31.63 -21.41 -14.53
C LEU A 161 -32.37 -20.66 -15.64
N VAL A 162 -31.59 -20.17 -16.61
CA VAL A 162 -32.10 -19.59 -17.85
C VAL A 162 -32.75 -20.69 -18.70
N GLU A 163 -33.98 -20.46 -19.17
CA GLU A 163 -34.77 -21.46 -19.91
C GLU A 163 -34.87 -21.17 -21.41
N THR A 164 -34.62 -19.92 -21.84
CA THR A 164 -34.76 -19.50 -23.24
C THR A 164 -33.57 -18.66 -23.72
N VAL A 165 -33.40 -18.52 -25.04
CA VAL A 165 -32.38 -17.61 -25.62
C VAL A 165 -32.67 -16.15 -25.26
N ALA A 166 -33.95 -15.77 -25.23
CA ALA A 166 -34.37 -14.44 -24.79
C ALA A 166 -33.98 -14.16 -23.33
N ASP A 167 -34.20 -15.12 -22.43
CA ASP A 167 -33.75 -15.02 -21.03
C ASP A 167 -32.22 -14.91 -20.94
N ALA A 168 -31.50 -15.71 -21.75
CA ALA A 168 -30.04 -15.66 -21.81
C ALA A 168 -29.55 -14.26 -22.25
N ALA A 169 -30.16 -13.70 -23.31
CA ALA A 169 -29.85 -12.37 -23.80
C ALA A 169 -30.08 -11.30 -22.72
N ALA A 170 -31.22 -11.36 -22.02
CA ALA A 170 -31.56 -10.44 -20.94
C ALA A 170 -30.57 -10.52 -19.77
N VAL A 171 -30.21 -11.74 -19.34
CA VAL A 171 -29.21 -11.96 -18.28
C VAL A 171 -27.84 -11.43 -18.69
N VAL A 172 -27.39 -11.70 -19.91
CA VAL A 172 -26.10 -11.19 -20.43
C VAL A 172 -26.07 -9.67 -20.42
N MET A 173 -27.14 -9.01 -20.86
CA MET A 173 -27.20 -7.55 -20.85
C MET A 173 -27.25 -6.97 -19.43
N LEU A 174 -27.94 -7.62 -18.50
CA LEU A 174 -27.96 -7.22 -17.09
C LEU A 174 -26.56 -7.31 -16.47
N VAL A 175 -25.86 -8.41 -16.71
CA VAL A 175 -24.49 -8.62 -16.23
C VAL A 175 -23.52 -7.64 -16.90
N SER A 176 -23.65 -7.38 -18.21
CA SER A 176 -22.84 -6.37 -18.91
C SER A 176 -23.01 -4.99 -18.30
N ALA A 177 -24.25 -4.56 -18.04
CA ALA A 177 -24.53 -3.27 -17.42
C ALA A 177 -23.90 -3.16 -16.01
N ALA A 178 -24.03 -4.21 -15.20
CA ALA A 178 -23.39 -4.25 -13.87
C ALA A 178 -21.86 -4.18 -13.97
N TRP A 179 -21.28 -4.89 -14.94
CA TRP A 179 -19.83 -4.85 -15.20
C TRP A 179 -19.36 -3.47 -15.67
N LEU A 180 -20.10 -2.80 -16.55
CA LEU A 180 -19.76 -1.46 -17.02
C LEU A 180 -19.76 -0.44 -15.87
N ASP A 181 -20.77 -0.47 -15.01
CA ASP A 181 -20.83 0.41 -13.83
C ASP A 181 -19.63 0.19 -12.91
N LEU A 182 -19.41 -1.06 -12.46
CA LEU A 182 -18.33 -1.39 -11.53
C LEU A 182 -16.94 -1.24 -12.16
N GLY A 183 -16.77 -1.66 -13.41
CA GLY A 183 -15.54 -1.51 -14.17
C GLY A 183 -15.13 -0.05 -14.35
N SER A 184 -16.11 0.85 -14.57
CA SER A 184 -15.84 2.29 -14.64
C SER A 184 -15.38 2.86 -13.28
N LYS A 185 -15.94 2.39 -12.16
CA LYS A 185 -15.53 2.77 -10.81
C LYS A 185 -14.10 2.31 -10.53
N ILE A 186 -13.78 1.04 -10.82
CA ILE A 186 -12.42 0.49 -10.67
C ILE A 186 -11.41 1.30 -11.49
N GLU A 187 -11.74 1.61 -12.76
CA GLU A 187 -10.84 2.39 -13.61
C GLU A 187 -10.66 3.83 -13.13
N LYS A 188 -11.73 4.45 -12.62
CA LYS A 188 -11.65 5.77 -11.99
C LYS A 188 -10.73 5.75 -10.78
N ILE A 189 -10.85 4.76 -9.89
CA ILE A 189 -9.97 4.60 -8.71
C ILE A 189 -8.52 4.44 -9.16
N ARG A 190 -8.26 3.58 -10.14
CA ARG A 190 -6.92 3.35 -10.69
C ARG A 190 -6.27 4.63 -11.18
N LEU A 191 -6.96 5.37 -12.03
CA LEU A 191 -6.45 6.63 -12.59
C LEU A 191 -6.27 7.71 -11.51
N ARG A 192 -7.19 7.80 -10.54
CA ARG A 192 -7.11 8.75 -9.43
C ARG A 192 -5.96 8.42 -8.48
N GLY A 193 -5.79 7.16 -8.12
CA GLY A 193 -4.68 6.71 -7.29
C GLY A 193 -3.33 7.01 -7.91
N LYS A 194 -3.16 6.73 -9.22
CA LYS A 194 -1.92 7.07 -9.94
C LYS A 194 -1.67 8.57 -9.97
N ARG A 195 -2.72 9.39 -10.15
CA ARG A 195 -2.61 10.85 -10.06
C ARG A 195 -2.16 11.29 -8.67
N LEU A 196 -2.74 10.75 -7.59
CA LEU A 196 -2.35 11.08 -6.21
C LEU A 196 -0.88 10.76 -5.96
N VAL A 197 -0.41 9.58 -6.41
CA VAL A 197 1.02 9.22 -6.35
C VAL A 197 1.89 10.23 -7.12
N THR A 198 1.47 10.68 -8.30
CA THR A 198 2.23 11.62 -9.11
C THR A 198 2.37 13.01 -8.49
N VAL A 199 1.37 13.45 -7.71
CA VAL A 199 1.39 14.78 -7.07
C VAL A 199 1.84 14.74 -5.60
N ALA A 200 2.14 13.55 -5.07
CA ALA A 200 2.59 13.39 -3.70
C ALA A 200 3.94 14.11 -3.49
N PRO A 201 4.10 14.89 -2.40
CA PRO A 201 5.33 15.64 -2.15
C PRO A 201 6.45 14.75 -1.58
N ASP A 202 6.11 13.61 -1.00
CA ASP A 202 7.02 12.74 -0.28
C ASP A 202 6.53 11.28 -0.24
N ALA A 203 7.35 10.39 0.32
CA ALA A 203 7.06 8.97 0.42
C ALA A 203 5.80 8.68 1.27
N SER A 204 5.45 9.53 2.23
CA SER A 204 4.24 9.39 3.05
C SER A 204 2.99 9.62 2.20
N GLY A 205 2.99 10.67 1.37
CA GLY A 205 1.92 10.94 0.41
C GLY A 205 1.73 9.81 -0.61
N VAL A 206 2.84 9.23 -1.10
CA VAL A 206 2.78 8.05 -1.98
C VAL A 206 2.12 6.86 -1.27
N ALA A 207 2.51 6.58 -0.03
CA ALA A 207 1.91 5.50 0.77
C ALA A 207 0.42 5.74 1.03
N ALA A 208 0.02 6.99 1.34
CA ALA A 208 -1.37 7.37 1.55
C ALA A 208 -2.22 7.16 0.28
N ALA A 209 -1.69 7.50 -0.90
CA ALA A 209 -2.36 7.28 -2.18
C ALA A 209 -2.61 5.79 -2.48
N VAL A 210 -1.64 4.92 -2.15
CA VAL A 210 -1.80 3.46 -2.28
C VAL A 210 -2.87 2.95 -1.31
N ALA A 211 -2.80 3.36 -0.04
CA ALA A 211 -3.76 2.96 0.98
C ALA A 211 -5.19 3.40 0.62
N TRP A 212 -5.36 4.64 0.15
CA TRP A 212 -6.63 5.12 -0.36
C TRP A 212 -7.16 4.27 -1.52
N SER A 213 -6.30 3.95 -2.50
CA SER A 213 -6.70 3.15 -3.67
C SER A 213 -7.19 1.76 -3.26
N GLN A 214 -6.49 1.11 -2.32
CA GLN A 214 -6.87 -0.20 -1.78
C GLN A 214 -8.22 -0.15 -1.05
N ALA A 215 -8.42 0.84 -0.19
CA ALA A 215 -9.69 1.04 0.51
C ALA A 215 -10.83 1.34 -0.47
N ALA A 216 -10.56 2.14 -1.51
CA ALA A 216 -11.54 2.47 -2.54
C ALA A 216 -11.95 1.25 -3.38
N TYR A 217 -11.01 0.36 -3.72
CA TYR A 217 -11.36 -0.90 -4.40
C TYR A 217 -12.26 -1.77 -3.52
N ALA A 218 -11.94 -1.91 -2.22
CA ALA A 218 -12.76 -2.68 -1.30
C ALA A 218 -14.18 -2.10 -1.18
N ALA A 219 -14.31 -0.78 -1.04
CA ALA A 219 -15.60 -0.10 -0.99
C ALA A 219 -16.40 -0.30 -2.29
N ALA A 220 -15.75 -0.15 -3.45
CA ALA A 220 -16.41 -0.35 -4.74
C ALA A 220 -16.97 -1.77 -4.91
N LEU A 221 -16.22 -2.80 -4.49
CA LEU A 221 -16.66 -4.20 -4.53
C LEU A 221 -17.79 -4.49 -3.54
N ALA A 222 -17.82 -3.81 -2.40
CA ALA A 222 -18.90 -3.91 -1.42
C ALA A 222 -20.17 -3.15 -1.83
N GLY A 223 -20.08 -2.29 -2.85
CA GLY A 223 -21.16 -1.37 -3.23
C GLY A 223 -21.27 -0.14 -2.31
N ASP A 224 -20.23 0.13 -1.52
CA ASP A 224 -20.17 1.24 -0.59
C ASP A 224 -19.69 2.55 -1.26
N PRO A 225 -19.97 3.73 -0.66
CA PRO A 225 -19.37 4.98 -1.08
C PRO A 225 -17.84 4.95 -1.03
N LEU A 226 -17.19 5.59 -2.00
CA LEU A 226 -15.72 5.68 -2.01
C LEU A 226 -15.22 6.51 -0.82
N PRO A 227 -14.07 6.13 -0.21
CA PRO A 227 -13.46 6.90 0.86
C PRO A 227 -13.02 8.28 0.33
N ALA A 228 -12.99 9.27 1.23
CA ALA A 228 -12.44 10.59 0.93
C ALA A 228 -11.00 10.48 0.43
N GLU A 229 -10.65 11.26 -0.59
CA GLU A 229 -9.27 11.35 -1.09
C GLU A 229 -8.37 11.96 0.00
N PRO A 230 -7.11 11.50 0.13
CA PRO A 230 -6.13 12.17 0.97
C PRO A 230 -5.86 13.58 0.42
N GLU A 231 -5.67 14.54 1.32
CA GLU A 231 -5.29 15.94 0.98
C GLU A 231 -3.88 16.03 0.39
#